data_AF-A0A820G030-F1
#
_entry.id   AF-A0A820G030-F1
#
_cell.length_a   1.000
_cell.length_b   1.000
_cell.length_c   1.000
_cell.angle_alpha   90.00
_cell.angle_beta   90.00
_cell.angle_gamma   90.00
#
_symmetry.space_group_name_H-M   'P 1'
#
loop_
_entity.id
_entity.type
_entity.pdbx_description
1 polymer ?
#
loop_
_entity_poly.entity_id
_entity_poly.type
_entity_poly.pdbx_seq_one_letter_code
_entity_poly.pdbx_strand_id
1 'polypeptide(L)'
;AGNFTLPSNDTIDYVSTWTYRGCLPVSRTTHSDKFGIGHLSFYDITVGIRDPNVFIPRRECLSSEEWDMRYTLFGTPTKKNI
;
A
#
# COMPACT_ATOMS: atom_id res chain seq x y z
N ALA A 1 14.15 10.41 7.34
CA ALA A 1 13.14 10.99 6.44
C ALA A 1 13.64 10.86 5.02
N GLY A 2 12.76 10.78 4.04
CA GLY A 2 13.11 10.75 2.62
C GLY A 2 11.94 11.21 1.78
N ASN A 3 12.16 11.34 0.47
CA ASN A 3 11.11 11.72 -0.46
C ASN A 3 11.17 10.89 -1.75
N PHE A 4 10.04 10.78 -2.44
CA PHE A 4 9.99 10.23 -3.79
C PHE A 4 8.91 10.92 -4.62
N THR A 5 9.16 11.12 -5.91
CA THR A 5 8.20 11.75 -6.81
C THR A 5 7.50 10.69 -7.64
N LEU A 6 6.17 10.71 -7.61
CA LEU A 6 5.32 9.86 -8.44
C LEU A 6 5.30 10.34 -9.90
N PRO A 7 4.96 9.46 -10.87
CA PRO A 7 4.75 9.86 -12.26
C PRO A 7 3.69 10.97 -12.45
N SER A 8 2.77 11.12 -11.48
CA SER A 8 1.79 12.22 -11.46
C SER A 8 2.37 13.57 -11.03
N ASN A 9 3.70 13.68 -10.91
CA ASN A 9 4.42 14.84 -10.40
C ASN A 9 4.03 15.23 -8.96
N ASP A 10 3.61 14.25 -8.17
CA ASP A 10 3.30 14.41 -6.75
C ASP A 10 4.50 13.92 -5.94
N THR A 11 5.03 14.76 -5.05
CA THR A 11 6.17 14.39 -4.20
C THR A 11 5.67 13.90 -2.87
N ILE A 12 6.10 12.71 -2.49
CA ILE A 12 5.72 12.07 -1.25
C ILE A 12 6.92 12.14 -0.31
N ASP A 13 6.77 12.91 0.76
CA ASP A 13 7.70 12.92 1.88
C ASP A 13 7.32 11.82 2.87
N TYR A 14 8.32 11.15 3.43
CA TYR A 14 8.08 10.15 4.47
C TYR A 14 9.09 10.25 5.61
N VAL A 15 8.58 9.94 6.80
CA VAL A 15 9.37 9.73 8.00
C VAL A 15 9.03 8.35 8.54
N SER A 16 10.03 7.59 8.94
CA SER A 16 9.82 6.27 9.55
C SER A 16 10.71 6.12 10.77
N THR A 17 10.16 5.51 11.81
CA THR A 17 10.86 5.20 13.04
C THR A 17 11.03 3.68 13.15
N TRP A 18 12.19 3.27 13.63
CA TRP A 18 12.59 1.87 13.73
C TRP A 18 13.20 1.62 15.10
N THR A 19 13.06 0.40 15.60
CA THR A 19 13.74 -0.01 16.83
C THR A 19 15.25 -0.04 16.60
N TYR A 20 16.02 0.39 17.61
CA TYR A 20 17.49 0.35 17.52
C TYR A 20 18.03 -1.07 17.35
N ARG A 21 17.44 -2.05 18.06
CA ARG A 21 17.78 -3.47 17.90
C ARG A 21 16.80 -4.11 16.92
N GLY A 22 17.32 -4.88 15.97
CA GLY A 22 16.53 -5.67 15.03
C GLY A 22 15.87 -4.89 13.89
N CYS A 23 15.99 -3.56 13.85
CA CYS A 23 15.43 -2.70 12.81
C CYS A 23 13.94 -3.02 12.53
N LEU A 24 13.14 -3.16 13.58
CA LEU A 24 11.70 -3.42 13.46
C LEU A 24 10.96 -2.09 13.28
N PRO A 25 9.96 -2.01 12.38
CA PRO A 25 9.22 -0.77 12.14
C PRO A 25 8.38 -0.41 13.37
N VAL A 26 8.37 0.86 13.75
CA VAL A 26 7.53 1.38 14.85
C VAL A 26 6.42 2.25 14.29
N SER A 27 6.77 3.21 13.43
CA SER A 27 5.78 4.03 12.73
C SER A 27 6.28 4.54 11.39
N ARG A 28 5.35 4.90 10.53
CA ARG A 28 5.60 5.62 9.28
C ARG A 28 4.57 6.73 9.11
N THR A 29 5.04 7.92 8.82
CA THR A 29 4.20 9.04 8.36
C THR A 29 4.58 9.35 6.93
N THR A 30 3.59 9.50 6.05
CA THR A 30 3.74 9.92 4.67
C THR A 30 2.92 11.18 4.43
N HIS A 31 3.47 12.15 3.71
CA HIS A 31 2.80 13.37 3.31
C HIS A 31 2.84 13.51 1.79
N SER A 32 1.70 13.80 1.20
CA SER A 32 1.51 14.12 -0.22
C SER A 32 0.60 15.34 -0.29
N ASP A 33 0.93 16.31 -1.12
CA ASP A 33 0.06 17.47 -1.34
C ASP A 33 -1.27 17.06 -2.02
N LYS A 34 -1.26 15.94 -2.74
CA LYS A 34 -2.42 15.41 -3.46
C LYS A 34 -3.31 14.50 -2.61
N PHE A 35 -2.72 13.64 -1.77
CA PHE A 35 -3.42 12.60 -1.03
C PHE A 35 -3.47 12.84 0.48
N GLY A 36 -2.80 13.89 0.96
CA GLY A 36 -2.75 14.28 2.37
C GLY A 36 -1.75 13.46 3.19
N ILE A 37 -2.02 13.37 4.49
CA ILE A 37 -1.14 12.70 5.47
C ILE A 37 -1.67 11.30 5.79
N GLY A 38 -0.81 10.30 5.63
CA GLY A 38 -1.02 8.95 6.13
C GLY A 38 -0.12 8.68 7.33
N HIS A 39 -0.66 8.11 8.40
CA HIS A 39 0.11 7.65 9.54
C HIS A 39 -0.18 6.17 9.82
N LEU A 40 0.89 5.39 9.93
CA LEU A 40 0.86 3.97 10.25
C LEU A 40 1.67 3.73 11.52
N SER A 41 1.10 2.96 12.44
CA SER A 41 1.76 2.46 13.65
C SER A 41 1.76 0.94 13.62
N PHE A 42 2.88 0.32 14.00
CA PHE A 42 3.08 -1.12 13.92
C PHE A 42 3.21 -1.72 15.32
N TYR A 43 2.46 -2.80 15.57
CA TYR A 43 2.41 -3.54 16.84
C TYR A 43 2.40 -5.05 16.56
N ASP A 44 2.74 -5.85 17.57
CA ASP A 44 2.69 -7.33 17.53
C ASP A 44 3.38 -7.96 16.31
N ILE A 45 4.54 -7.40 15.94
CA ILE A 45 5.31 -7.83 14.77
C ILE A 45 5.88 -9.24 15.01
N THR A 46 5.44 -10.20 14.19
CA THR A 46 5.99 -11.55 14.14
C THR A 46 6.81 -11.71 12.86
N VAL A 47 8.03 -12.23 12.97
CA VAL A 47 8.91 -12.44 11.81
C VAL A 47 8.44 -13.66 11.01
N GLY A 48 8.32 -13.49 9.70
CA GLY A 48 7.86 -14.52 8.79
C GLY A 48 6.33 -14.59 8.70
N ILE A 49 5.84 -15.56 7.92
CA ILE A 49 4.42 -15.75 7.64
C ILE A 49 4.06 -17.17 8.00
N ARG A 50 3.09 -17.33 8.90
CA ARG A 50 2.70 -18.64 9.44
C ARG A 50 1.92 -19.49 8.43
N ASP A 51 0.98 -18.87 7.71
CA ASP A 51 0.18 -19.53 6.68
C ASP A 51 0.32 -18.75 5.36
N PRO A 52 0.96 -19.32 4.32
CA PRO A 52 1.12 -18.65 3.04
C PRO A 52 -0.19 -18.51 2.24
N ASN A 53 -1.23 -19.29 2.58
CA ASN A 53 -2.51 -19.23 1.86
C ASN A 53 -3.28 -17.92 2.11
N VAL A 54 -2.87 -17.10 3.08
CA VAL A 54 -3.46 -15.76 3.32
C VAL A 54 -3.32 -14.82 2.12
N PHE A 55 -2.39 -15.10 1.20
CA PHE A 55 -2.22 -14.36 -0.06
C PHE A 55 -3.12 -14.88 -1.18
N ILE A 56 -3.70 -16.07 -1.05
CA ILE A 56 -4.63 -16.60 -2.03
C ILE A 56 -5.98 -15.88 -1.79
N PRO A 57 -6.47 -15.11 -2.77
CA PRO A 57 -7.73 -14.40 -2.62
C PRO A 57 -8.87 -15.39 -2.41
N ARG A 58 -9.90 -14.98 -1.66
CA ARG A 58 -11.11 -15.80 -1.52
C ARG A 58 -11.83 -15.91 -2.85
N ARG A 59 -12.65 -16.96 -3.01
CA ARG A 59 -13.34 -17.25 -4.28
C ARG A 59 -14.28 -16.13 -4.72
N GLU A 60 -14.85 -15.39 -3.78
CA GLU A 60 -15.72 -14.24 -4.07
C GLU A 60 -14.96 -13.09 -4.77
N CYS A 61 -13.63 -13.03 -4.62
CA CYS A 61 -12.79 -12.07 -5.34
C CYS A 61 -12.47 -12.51 -6.78
N LEU A 62 -12.74 -13.78 -7.15
CA LEU A 62 -12.45 -14.33 -8.47
C LEU A 62 -13.63 -14.19 -9.44
N SER A 63 -14.83 -13.87 -8.95
CA SER A 63 -16.04 -13.72 -9.78
C SER A 63 -16.25 -12.31 -10.33
N SER A 64 -15.35 -11.36 -10.05
CA SER A 64 -15.31 -10.11 -10.81
C SER A 64 -14.45 -10.34 -12.04
N GLU A 65 -15.09 -10.52 -13.19
CA GLU A 65 -14.43 -10.53 -14.48
C GLU A 65 -13.52 -9.29 -14.61
N GLU A 66 -12.23 -9.57 -14.80
CA GLU A 66 -11.24 -8.77 -15.53
C GLU A 66 -10.95 -7.34 -15.01
N TRP A 67 -10.37 -7.26 -13.82
CA TRP A 67 -9.58 -6.09 -13.41
C TRP A 67 -8.11 -6.32 -13.73
N ASP A 68 -7.69 -5.97 -14.94
CA ASP A 68 -6.30 -5.61 -15.22
C ASP A 68 -5.93 -4.45 -14.27
N MET A 69 -5.24 -4.75 -13.17
CA MET A 69 -4.73 -3.76 -12.22
C MET A 69 -3.54 -2.98 -12.82
N ARG A 70 -3.72 -2.43 -14.02
CA ARG A 70 -2.90 -1.31 -14.49
C ARG A 70 -3.33 -0.07 -13.72
N TYR A 71 -2.72 0.08 -12.54
CA TYR A 71 -2.54 1.32 -11.77
C TYR A 71 -3.30 2.55 -12.32
N THR A 72 -4.56 2.74 -11.93
CA THR A 72 -5.12 4.08 -11.86
C THR A 72 -5.74 4.27 -10.48
N LEU A 73 -5.10 5.11 -9.66
CA LEU A 73 -5.45 5.34 -8.27
C LEU A 73 -6.83 5.99 -8.07
N PHE A 74 -7.48 6.51 -9.11
CA PHE A 74 -8.82 7.10 -9.03
C PHE A 74 -9.49 7.01 -10.41
N GLY A 75 -10.29 5.97 -10.64
CA GLY A 75 -11.05 5.83 -11.89
C GLY A 75 -12.15 4.80 -11.71
N THR A 76 -13.41 5.21 -11.90
CA THR A 76 -14.54 4.28 -11.88
C THR A 76 -14.47 3.32 -13.07
N PRO A 77 -14.82 2.02 -12.89
CA PRO A 77 -14.99 1.08 -14.00
C PRO A 77 -15.94 1.62 -15.05
N THR A 78 -15.50 1.71 -16.30
CA THR A 78 -16.42 1.72 -17.43
C THR A 78 -16.31 0.40 -18.16
N LYS A 79 -17.46 -0.28 -18.30
CA LYS A 79 -17.59 -1.53 -19.03
C LYS A 79 -17.21 -1.27 -20.50
N LYS A 80 -16.21 -1.98 -21.01
CA LYS A 80 -15.94 -2.02 -22.45
C LYS A 80 -16.97 -2.95 -23.09
N ASN A 81 -17.92 -2.39 -23.83
CA ASN A 81 -18.79 -3.19 -24.70
C ASN A 81 -17.94 -3.70 -25.86
N ILE A 82 -17.92 -5.02 -26.05
CA ILE A 82 -17.50 -5.67 -27.29
C ILE A 82 -18.63 -5.54 -28.30
#